data_AF-A0A497NM11-F1
#
_entry.id   AF-A0A497NM11-F1
#
_cell.length_a   1.000
_cell.length_b   1.000
_cell.length_c   1.000
_cell.angle_alpha   90.00
_cell.angle_beta   90.00
_cell.angle_gamma   90.00
#
_symmetry.space_group_name_H-M   'P 1'
#
loop_
_entity.id
_entity.type
_entity.pdbx_description
1 polymer ?
#
loop_
_entity_poly.entity_id
_entity_poly.type
_entity_poly.pdbx_seq_one_letter_code
_entity_poly.pdbx_strand_id
1 'polypeptide(L)' 'MSEDQNVVYVGRKPVMSYVLAVITHMNRPDANEVVLKARGRAIT' A
#
# COMPACT_ATOMS: atom_id res chain seq x y z
N MET A 1 15.80 0.82 -11.44
CA MET A 1 15.31 -0.10 -10.40
C MET A 1 14.70 0.77 -9.31
N SER A 2 13.38 0.95 -9.36
CA SER A 2 12.64 1.84 -8.46
C SER A 2 11.88 0.97 -7.46
N GLU A 3 12.61 0.27 -6.58
CA GLU A 3 12.07 -0.82 -5.75
C GLU A 3 11.13 -0.37 -4.61
N ASP A 4 10.90 0.94 -4.43
CA ASP A 4 10.09 1.46 -3.31
C ASP A 4 8.81 2.22 -3.72
N GLN A 5 8.55 2.46 -5.00
CA GLN A 5 7.45 3.37 -5.40
C GLN A 5 6.05 2.76 -5.24
N ASN A 6 5.95 1.43 -5.21
CA ASN A 6 4.67 0.70 -5.17
C ASN A 6 4.43 -0.05 -3.84
N VAL A 7 5.22 0.21 -2.80
CA VAL A 7 5.11 -0.50 -1.53
C VAL A 7 4.31 0.30 -0.50
N VAL A 8 3.25 -0.29 0.05
CA VAL A 8 2.44 0.28 1.13
C VAL A 8 2.69 -0.51 2.43
N TYR A 9 3.24 0.16 3.43
CA TYR A 9 3.49 -0.43 4.75
C TYR A 9 2.29 -0.29 5.68
N VAL A 10 1.75 -1.43 6.14
CA VAL A 10 0.57 -1.51 7.02
C VAL A 10 1.00 -1.52 8.48
N GLY A 11 0.31 -0.74 9.31
CA GLY A 11 0.64 -0.50 10.71
C GLY A 11 -0.60 -0.14 11.54
N ARG A 12 -0.54 0.96 12.30
CA ARG A 12 -1.58 1.34 13.26
C ARG A 12 -2.64 2.31 12.73
N LYS A 13 -2.54 2.78 11.48
CA LYS A 13 -3.54 3.71 10.93
C LYS A 13 -4.87 2.97 10.74
N PRO A 14 -6.01 3.68 10.73
CA PRO A 14 -7.29 3.09 10.37
C PRO A 14 -7.23 2.41 8.99
N VAL A 15 -7.92 1.28 8.83
CA VAL A 15 -7.93 0.47 7.59
C VAL A 15 -8.21 1.33 6.36
N MET A 16 -9.18 2.24 6.46
CA MET A 16 -9.57 3.12 5.34
C MET A 16 -8.44 4.03 4.84
N SER A 17 -7.48 4.41 5.68
CA SER A 17 -6.32 5.19 5.24
C SER A 17 -5.43 4.39 4.29
N TYR A 18 -5.30 3.08 4.51
CA TYR A 18 -4.53 2.20 3.62
C TYR A 18 -5.28 1.91 2.33
N VAL A 19 -6.60 1.70 2.40
CA VAL A 19 -7.45 1.52 1.21
C VAL A 19 -7.36 2.74 0.29
N LEU A 20 -7.46 3.94 0.84
CA LEU A 20 -7.32 5.19 0.07
C LEU A 20 -5.96 5.29 -0.61
N ALA A 21 -4.88 4.93 0.09
CA ALA A 21 -3.54 4.93 -0.47
C ALA A 21 -3.43 3.98 -1.66
N VAL A 22 -3.97 2.76 -1.55
CA VAL A 22 -3.97 1.78 -2.65
C VAL A 22 -4.75 2.31 -3.86
N ILE A 23 -5.97 2.81 -3.67
CA ILE A 23 -6.79 3.33 -4.76
C ILE A 23 -6.11 4.53 -5.45
N THR A 24 -5.52 5.43 -4.65
CA THR A 24 -4.81 6.61 -5.18
C THR A 24 -3.59 6.19 -5.99
N HIS A 25 -2.89 5.14 -5.57
CA HIS A 25 -1.77 4.58 -6.33
C HIS A 25 -2.26 3.94 -7.62
N MET A 26 -3.27 3.06 -7.58
CA MET A 26 -3.79 2.37 -8.76
C MET A 26 -4.39 3.29 -9.83
N ASN A 27 -4.87 4.49 -9.44
CA ASN A 27 -5.37 5.49 -10.39
C ASN A 27 -4.26 6.26 -11.13
N ARG A 28 -2.97 5.96 -10.89
CA ARG A 28 -1.87 6.59 -11.64
C ARG A 28 -1.64 5.86 -12.98
N PRO A 29 -1.26 6.59 -14.04
CA PRO A 29 -1.09 6.03 -15.40
C PRO A 29 -0.18 4.79 -15.50
N ASP A 30 0.81 4.67 -14.60
CA ASP A 30 1.84 3.61 -14.63
C ASP A 30 1.78 2.67 -13.41
N ALA A 31 0.69 2.68 -12.63
CA ALA A 31 0.58 1.91 -11.39
C ALA A 31 -0.19 0.59 -11.57
N ASN A 32 0.47 -0.39 -12.18
CA ASN A 32 -0.09 -1.71 -12.44
C ASN A 32 -0.07 -2.65 -11.23
N GLU A 33 0.78 -2.36 -10.23
CA GLU A 33 1.02 -3.25 -9.09
C GLU A 33 1.19 -2.43 -7.81
N VAL A 34 0.65 -2.94 -6.70
CA VAL A 34 0.84 -2.39 -5.37
C VAL A 34 1.20 -3.53 -4.42
N VAL A 35 2.29 -3.38 -3.69
CA VAL A 35 2.80 -4.38 -2.74
C VAL A 35 2.48 -3.94 -1.32
N LEU A 36 1.67 -4.71 -0.60
CA LEU A 36 1.39 -4.47 0.82
C LEU A 36 2.39 -5.22 1.69
N LYS A 37 3.09 -4.51 2.58
CA LYS A 37 3.99 -5.11 3.57
C LYS A 37 3.46 -4.87 4.98
N ALA A 38 3.22 -5.95 5.71
CA ALA A 38 2.73 -5.96 7.09
C ALA A 38 3.56 -6.91 7.95
N ARG A 39 3.52 -6.73 9.28
CA ARG A 39 4.17 -7.64 10.23
C ARG A 39 3.34 -7.83 11.50
N GLY A 40 3.42 -9.03 12.09
CA GLY A 40 2.76 -9.37 13.34
C GLY A 40 1.25 -9.11 13.29
N ARG A 41 0.73 -8.41 14.30
CA ARG A 41 -0.70 -8.11 14.44
C ARG A 41 -1.33 -7.28 13.30
N ALA A 42 -0.51 -6.70 12.42
CA ALA A 42 -0.98 -5.88 11.30
C ALA A 42 -1.27 -6.71 10.03
N ILE A 43 -1.04 -8.03 10.05
CA ILE A 43 -1.36 -8.95 8.94
C ILE A 43 -2.85 -9.32 8.91
N THR A 44 -3.50 -9.27 10.07
CA THR A 44 -4.91 -9.63 10.27
C THR A 44 -5.83 -8.49 9.86
#